data_AF-A0A945I079-F1
#
_entry.id   AF-A0A945I079-F1
#
_cell.length_a   1.000
_cell.length_b   1.000
_cell.length_c   1.000
_cell.angle_alpha   90.00
_cell.angle_beta   90.00
_cell.angle_gamma   90.00
#
_symmetry.space_group_name_H-M   'P 1'
#
loop_
_entity.id
_entity.type
_entity.pdbx_description
1 polymer ?
#
loop_
_entity_poly.entity_id
_entity_poly.type
_entity_poly.pdbx_seq_one_letter_code
_entity_poly.pdbx_strand_id
1 'polypeptide(L)'
;MRDRRTYKNGPQVASGDYCVKLTVGETVSIQNFTLLTDPRILSLGVTEAEIQQQEALGLELIKLLTEVRKYIHGLEQEKKSAQGARLEYIQAQLDSFVMEEGIYMQPKIINQIEYLYASINGPDQLPSRDAYARFSKLKALVESTKSEN
;
A
#
# COMPACT_ATOMS: atom_id res chain seq x y z
N MET A 1 14.45 9.40 -6.13
CA MET A 1 13.80 8.59 -7.19
C MET A 1 13.46 7.19 -6.66
N ARG A 2 12.18 6.91 -6.38
CA ARG A 2 11.67 5.54 -6.05
C ARG A 2 10.76 4.99 -7.16
N ASP A 3 11.18 5.16 -8.42
CA ASP A 3 10.38 4.83 -9.62
C ASP A 3 10.34 3.31 -9.95
N ARG A 4 11.15 2.49 -9.27
CA ARG A 4 11.38 1.09 -9.67
C ARG A 4 10.27 0.09 -9.32
N ARG A 5 9.17 0.52 -8.67
CA ARG A 5 8.10 -0.37 -8.15
C ARG A 5 6.68 -0.03 -8.61
N THR A 6 6.50 1.00 -9.43
CA THR A 6 5.16 1.32 -9.96
C THR A 6 4.64 0.13 -10.77
N TYR A 7 3.42 -0.32 -10.48
CA TYR A 7 2.77 -1.50 -11.08
C TYR A 7 3.43 -2.87 -10.78
N LYS A 8 4.27 -2.98 -9.74
CA LYS A 8 4.89 -4.24 -9.32
C LYS A 8 4.51 -4.60 -7.90
N ASN A 9 4.40 -5.89 -7.63
CA ASN A 9 4.15 -6.45 -6.29
C ASN A 9 2.82 -5.97 -5.68
N GLY A 10 1.73 -6.02 -6.45
CA GLY A 10 0.37 -5.89 -5.91
C GLY A 10 0.03 -7.02 -4.93
N PRO A 11 -1.08 -6.89 -4.18
CA PRO A 11 -1.49 -7.91 -3.23
C PRO A 11 -1.77 -9.21 -3.99
N GLN A 12 -1.46 -10.34 -3.35
CA GLN A 12 -1.96 -11.63 -3.83
C GLN A 12 -3.48 -11.65 -3.76
N VAL A 13 -4.09 -12.25 -4.77
CA VAL A 13 -5.55 -12.28 -4.97
C VAL A 13 -6.06 -13.68 -4.65
N ALA A 14 -7.26 -13.77 -4.09
CA ALA A 14 -7.90 -15.06 -3.82
C ALA A 14 -8.28 -15.78 -5.12
N SER A 15 -8.64 -17.06 -4.99
CA SER A 15 -9.22 -17.81 -6.11
C SER A 15 -10.53 -17.17 -6.60
N GLY A 16 -10.81 -17.30 -7.89
CA GLY A 16 -12.00 -16.69 -8.48
C GLY A 16 -11.92 -16.55 -10.00
N ASP A 17 -12.94 -15.91 -10.57
CA ASP A 17 -13.02 -15.67 -12.02
C ASP A 17 -12.38 -14.33 -12.38
N TYR A 18 -11.42 -14.37 -13.29
CA TYR A 18 -10.65 -13.21 -13.74
C TYR A 18 -10.65 -13.10 -15.26
N CYS A 19 -10.25 -11.92 -15.75
CA CYS A 19 -9.97 -11.73 -17.16
C CYS A 19 -8.61 -11.03 -17.36
N VAL A 20 -7.87 -11.46 -18.37
CA VAL A 20 -6.68 -10.75 -18.87
C VAL A 20 -7.13 -9.85 -20.00
N LYS A 21 -6.85 -8.55 -19.87
CA LYS A 21 -7.06 -7.57 -20.94
C LYS A 21 -5.71 -7.13 -21.50
N LEU A 22 -5.47 -7.41 -22.78
CA LEU A 22 -4.32 -6.92 -23.53
C LEU A 22 -4.77 -5.82 -24.49
N THR A 23 -4.11 -4.66 -24.44
CA THR A 23 -4.38 -3.53 -25.34
C THR A 23 -3.11 -3.24 -26.16
N VAL A 24 -3.21 -3.28 -27.50
CA VAL A 24 -2.10 -3.00 -28.43
C VAL A 24 -2.60 -2.00 -29.49
N GLY A 25 -2.19 -0.74 -29.36
CA GLY A 25 -2.77 0.35 -30.15
C GLY A 25 -4.27 0.45 -29.89
N GLU A 26 -5.07 0.27 -30.95
CA GLU A 26 -6.55 0.27 -30.88
C GLU A 26 -7.14 -1.12 -30.61
N THR A 27 -6.33 -2.19 -30.70
CA THR A 27 -6.83 -3.56 -30.51
C THR A 27 -6.92 -3.89 -29.03
N VAL A 28 -8.09 -4.34 -28.58
CA VAL A 28 -8.32 -4.87 -27.23
C VAL A 28 -8.69 -6.34 -27.34
N SER A 29 -7.92 -7.20 -26.66
CA SER A 29 -8.21 -8.63 -26.49
C SER A 29 -8.49 -8.93 -25.03
N ILE A 30 -9.53 -9.73 -24.77
CA ILE A 30 -9.97 -10.13 -23.44
C ILE A 30 -10.08 -11.65 -23.40
N GLN A 31 -9.47 -12.27 -22.39
CA GLN A 31 -9.56 -13.70 -22.15
C GLN A 31 -9.95 -13.96 -20.70
N ASN A 32 -11.00 -14.75 -20.49
CA ASN A 32 -11.46 -15.15 -19.17
C ASN A 32 -10.74 -16.42 -18.69
N PHE A 33 -10.50 -16.54 -17.39
CA PHE A 33 -9.94 -17.71 -16.75
C PHE A 33 -10.37 -17.78 -15.29
N THR A 34 -10.34 -18.97 -14.71
CA THR A 34 -10.56 -19.17 -13.27
C THR A 34 -9.22 -19.40 -12.60
N LEU A 35 -8.90 -18.57 -11.61
CA LEU A 35 -7.74 -18.71 -10.75
C LEU A 35 -8.07 -19.69 -9.63
N LEU A 36 -7.19 -20.68 -9.41
CA LEU A 36 -7.34 -21.69 -8.36
C LEU A 36 -6.29 -21.47 -7.27
N THR A 37 -6.69 -21.77 -6.03
CA THR A 37 -5.79 -21.77 -4.87
C THR A 37 -4.77 -22.90 -4.96
N ASP A 38 -3.54 -22.65 -4.49
CA ASP A 38 -2.51 -23.68 -4.44
C ASP A 38 -2.94 -24.82 -3.48
N PRO A 39 -3.04 -26.08 -3.94
CA PRO A 39 -3.48 -27.19 -3.08
C PRO A 39 -2.55 -27.43 -1.88
N ARG A 40 -1.29 -26.99 -1.95
CA ARG A 40 -0.32 -27.17 -0.86
C ARG A 40 -0.68 -26.32 0.36
N ILE A 41 -1.17 -25.11 0.18
CA ILE A 41 -1.54 -24.24 1.32
C ILE A 41 -2.84 -24.72 1.98
N LEU A 42 -3.76 -25.27 1.19
CA LEU A 42 -4.98 -25.90 1.71
C LEU A 42 -4.61 -27.13 2.56
N SER A 43 -3.62 -27.91 2.14
CA SER A 43 -3.12 -29.06 2.90
C SER A 43 -2.43 -28.68 4.22
N LEU A 44 -1.96 -27.43 4.34
CA LEU A 44 -1.37 -26.86 5.55
C LEU A 44 -2.43 -26.23 6.49
N GLY A 45 -3.72 -26.31 6.12
CA GLY A 45 -4.84 -25.85 6.95
C GLY A 45 -5.28 -24.41 6.69
N VAL A 46 -4.71 -23.72 5.69
CA VAL A 46 -5.19 -22.40 5.27
C VAL A 46 -6.52 -22.55 4.53
N THR A 47 -7.49 -21.70 4.85
CA THR A 47 -8.82 -21.69 4.24
C THR A 47 -8.96 -20.57 3.20
N GLU A 48 -9.86 -20.76 2.23
CA GLU A 48 -10.22 -19.72 1.24
C GLU A 48 -10.64 -18.40 1.92
N ALA A 49 -11.36 -18.49 3.04
CA ALA A 49 -11.80 -17.31 3.79
C ALA A 49 -10.62 -16.50 4.36
N GLU A 50 -9.54 -17.17 4.78
CA GLU A 50 -8.34 -16.51 5.28
C GLU A 50 -7.56 -15.82 4.16
N ILE A 51 -7.52 -16.44 2.97
CA ILE A 51 -6.92 -15.84 1.76
C ILE A 51 -7.69 -14.59 1.33
N GLN A 52 -9.03 -14.66 1.31
CA GLN A 52 -9.88 -13.50 1.02
C GLN A 52 -9.69 -12.37 2.04
N GLN A 53 -9.51 -12.69 3.31
CA GLN A 53 -9.19 -11.71 4.35
C GLN A 53 -7.81 -11.07 4.15
N GLN A 54 -6.81 -11.86 3.76
CA GLN A 54 -5.48 -11.36 3.40
C GLN A 54 -5.53 -10.41 2.20
N GLU A 55 -6.24 -10.78 1.13
CA GLU A 55 -6.46 -9.95 -0.04
C GLU A 55 -7.14 -8.63 0.35
N ALA A 56 -8.23 -8.69 1.12
CA ALA A 56 -8.98 -7.50 1.54
C ALA A 56 -8.09 -6.51 2.30
N LEU A 57 -7.32 -6.98 3.29
CA LEU A 57 -6.40 -6.14 4.04
C LEU A 57 -5.27 -5.59 3.15
N GLY A 58 -4.74 -6.41 2.24
CA GLY A 58 -3.72 -6.00 1.28
C GLY A 58 -4.20 -4.88 0.35
N LEU A 59 -5.43 -4.97 -0.14
CA LEU A 59 -6.07 -3.93 -0.97
C LEU A 59 -6.26 -2.62 -0.19
N GLU A 60 -6.71 -2.68 1.06
CA GLU A 60 -6.86 -1.51 1.91
C GLU A 60 -5.51 -0.82 2.20
N LEU A 61 -4.45 -1.60 2.43
CA LEU A 61 -3.09 -1.09 2.62
C LEU A 61 -2.54 -0.40 1.37
N ILE A 62 -2.71 -1.01 0.19
CA ILE A 62 -2.31 -0.40 -1.09
C ILE A 62 -3.07 0.92 -1.31
N LYS A 63 -4.37 0.94 -0.99
CA LYS A 63 -5.19 2.14 -1.11
C LYS A 63 -4.64 3.26 -0.21
N LEU A 64 -4.41 2.96 1.07
CA LEU A 64 -3.83 3.91 2.03
C LEU A 64 -2.44 4.40 1.58
N LEU A 65 -1.57 3.50 1.13
CA LEU A 65 -0.24 3.83 0.62
C LEU A 65 -0.32 4.75 -0.61
N THR A 66 -1.26 4.49 -1.51
CA THR A 66 -1.50 5.32 -2.70
C THR A 66 -1.98 6.71 -2.31
N GLU A 67 -2.90 6.83 -1.36
CA GLU A 67 -3.40 8.11 -0.85
C GLU A 67 -2.27 8.92 -0.20
N VAL A 68 -1.45 8.29 0.65
CA VAL A 68 -0.30 8.93 1.29
C VAL A 68 0.74 9.40 0.26
N ARG A 69 1.06 8.58 -0.74
CA ARG A 69 1.99 8.97 -1.82
C ARG A 69 1.48 10.15 -2.63
N LYS A 70 0.17 10.18 -2.97
CA LYS A 70 -0.44 11.33 -3.65
C LYS A 70 -0.37 12.59 -2.80
N TYR A 71 -0.63 12.47 -1.50
CA TYR A 71 -0.55 13.60 -0.56
C TYR A 71 0.87 14.17 -0.47
N ILE A 72 1.88 13.31 -0.24
CA ILE A 72 3.30 13.70 -0.23
C ILE A 72 3.69 14.37 -1.55
N HIS A 73 3.30 13.80 -2.68
CA HIS A 73 3.60 14.37 -3.99
C HIS A 73 3.00 15.76 -4.16
N GLY A 74 1.76 15.97 -3.71
CA GLY A 74 1.11 17.28 -3.71
C GLY A 74 1.89 18.31 -2.90
N LEU A 75 2.30 17.95 -1.68
CA LEU A 75 3.12 18.79 -0.81
C LEU A 75 4.49 19.11 -1.44
N GLU A 76 5.16 18.14 -2.05
CA GLU A 76 6.42 18.35 -2.75
C GLU A 76 6.29 19.30 -3.95
N GLN A 77 5.18 19.25 -4.69
CA GLN A 77 4.92 20.21 -5.76
C GLN A 77 4.68 21.61 -5.20
N GLU A 78 3.87 21.73 -4.15
CA GLU A 78 3.54 23.02 -3.54
C GLU A 78 4.78 23.69 -2.92
N LYS A 79 5.65 22.90 -2.27
CA LYS A 79 6.92 23.34 -1.68
C LYS A 79 7.80 24.15 -2.63
N LYS A 80 7.75 23.86 -3.94
CA LYS A 80 8.58 24.55 -4.95
C LYS A 80 8.28 26.04 -5.08
N SER A 81 7.07 26.46 -4.69
CA SER A 81 6.60 27.85 -4.81
C SER A 81 6.16 28.47 -3.49
N ALA A 82 6.01 27.67 -2.43
CA ALA A 82 5.61 28.14 -1.11
C ALA A 82 6.71 28.97 -0.42
N GLN A 83 6.30 29.95 0.39
CA GLN A 83 7.19 30.83 1.16
C GLN A 83 6.61 31.11 2.55
N GLY A 84 7.47 31.57 3.47
CA GLY A 84 7.09 31.93 4.84
C GLY A 84 6.43 30.77 5.59
N ALA A 85 5.38 31.09 6.36
CA ALA A 85 4.65 30.12 7.19
C ALA A 85 4.12 28.91 6.41
N ARG A 86 3.76 29.08 5.12
CA ARG A 86 3.27 27.95 4.31
C ARG A 86 4.39 26.95 3.98
N LEU A 87 5.60 27.44 3.72
CA LEU A 87 6.75 26.57 3.48
C LEU A 87 7.12 25.78 4.73
N GLU A 88 7.12 26.43 5.89
CA GLU A 88 7.37 25.80 7.19
C GLU A 88 6.34 24.71 7.49
N TYR A 89 5.06 25.00 7.22
CA TYR A 89 3.98 24.03 7.33
C TYR A 89 4.20 22.79 6.46
N ILE A 90 4.48 22.99 5.17
CA ILE A 90 4.70 21.89 4.21
C ILE A 90 5.89 21.05 4.65
N GLN A 91 6.97 21.67 5.15
CA GLN A 91 8.13 20.95 5.64
C GLN A 91 7.79 20.07 6.84
N ALA A 92 7.09 20.61 7.85
CA ALA A 92 6.67 19.85 9.01
C ALA A 92 5.76 18.65 8.65
N GLN A 93 4.86 18.85 7.69
CA GLN A 93 4.03 17.76 7.14
C GLN A 93 4.90 16.69 6.47
N LEU A 94 5.80 17.07 5.56
CA LEU A 94 6.70 16.13 4.90
C LEU A 94 7.57 15.34 5.90
N ASP A 95 8.07 15.99 6.96
CA ASP A 95 8.91 15.36 7.99
C ASP A 95 8.16 14.31 8.83
N SER A 96 6.82 14.40 8.86
CA SER A 96 5.95 13.44 9.54
C SER A 96 5.71 12.19 8.68
N PHE A 97 5.67 12.36 7.34
CA PHE A 97 5.38 11.28 6.40
C PHE A 97 6.61 10.61 5.80
N VAL A 98 7.68 11.36 5.55
CA VAL A 98 8.84 10.95 4.76
C VAL A 98 10.08 10.92 5.63
N MET A 99 10.75 9.77 5.64
CA MET A 99 12.05 9.61 6.29
C MET A 99 13.13 10.34 5.48
N GLU A 100 13.98 11.10 6.17
CA GLU A 100 15.17 11.71 5.58
C GLU A 100 16.11 10.67 4.96
N GLU A 101 16.94 11.09 4.00
CA GLU A 101 17.97 10.22 3.42
C GLU A 101 19.16 10.09 4.40
N GLY A 102 19.53 8.86 4.76
CA GLY A 102 20.68 8.60 5.64
C GLY A 102 20.73 7.18 6.18
N ILE A 103 21.85 6.85 6.85
CA ILE A 103 22.16 5.49 7.34
C ILE A 103 21.46 5.09 8.65
N TYR A 104 20.99 6.06 9.44
CA TYR A 104 20.33 5.82 10.74
C TYR A 104 19.06 6.65 10.90
N MET A 105 18.23 6.68 9.86
CA MET A 105 17.01 7.48 9.86
C MET A 105 15.82 6.69 10.42
N GLN A 106 14.94 7.38 11.13
CA GLN A 106 13.77 6.77 11.74
C GLN A 106 12.66 6.53 10.71
N PRO A 107 12.13 5.30 10.58
CA PRO A 107 11.01 5.02 9.68
C PRO A 107 9.79 5.88 9.98
N LYS A 108 9.33 6.65 8.98
CA LYS A 108 8.13 7.50 9.08
C LYS A 108 6.87 6.75 8.63
N ILE A 109 5.74 7.44 8.62
CA ILE A 109 4.42 6.85 8.33
C ILE A 109 4.44 6.04 7.04
N ILE A 110 5.01 6.56 5.95
CA ILE A 110 5.06 5.82 4.68
C ILE A 110 5.84 4.50 4.80
N ASN A 111 6.97 4.51 5.54
CA ASN A 111 7.78 3.32 5.74
C ASN A 111 7.06 2.26 6.57
N GLN A 112 6.28 2.69 7.57
CA GLN A 112 5.50 1.79 8.42
C GLN A 112 4.38 1.10 7.63
N ILE A 113 3.70 1.84 6.74
CA ILE A 113 2.69 1.28 5.82
C ILE A 113 3.35 0.29 4.85
N GLU A 114 4.49 0.66 4.25
CA GLU A 114 5.23 -0.21 3.34
C GLU A 114 5.71 -1.50 4.03
N TYR A 115 6.17 -1.40 5.27
CA TYR A 115 6.58 -2.55 6.08
C TYR A 115 5.41 -3.49 6.38
N LEU A 116 4.27 -2.93 6.84
CA LEU A 116 3.09 -3.73 7.13
C LEU A 116 2.57 -4.43 5.85
N TYR A 117 2.55 -3.71 4.73
CA TYR A 117 2.19 -4.29 3.44
C TYR A 117 3.14 -5.43 3.04
N ALA A 118 4.45 -5.25 3.16
CA ALA A 118 5.43 -6.30 2.86
C ALA A 118 5.28 -7.53 3.78
N SER A 119 4.88 -7.32 5.03
CA SER A 119 4.63 -8.40 5.98
C SER A 119 3.37 -9.20 5.67
N ILE A 120 2.37 -8.60 5.03
CA ILE A 120 1.09 -9.24 4.69
C ILE A 120 1.11 -9.82 3.27
N ASN A 121 1.88 -9.22 2.36
CA ASN A 121 2.04 -9.70 0.98
C ASN A 121 3.07 -10.85 0.85
N GLY A 122 3.30 -11.58 1.95
CA GLY A 122 4.10 -12.80 2.00
C GLY A 122 3.27 -14.04 1.66
N PRO A 123 3.77 -15.27 1.91
CA PRO A 123 3.06 -16.50 1.58
C PRO A 123 1.66 -16.54 2.20
N ASP A 124 0.70 -17.14 1.50
CA ASP A 124 -0.71 -17.21 1.86
C ASP A 124 -0.92 -17.66 3.32
N GLN A 125 -1.28 -16.72 4.19
CA GLN A 125 -1.42 -16.88 5.63
C GLN A 125 -2.51 -15.95 6.14
N LEU A 126 -3.27 -16.39 7.16
CA LEU A 126 -4.22 -15.52 7.84
C LEU A 126 -3.48 -14.30 8.43
N PRO A 127 -3.88 -13.06 8.09
CA PRO A 127 -3.32 -11.88 8.73
C PRO A 127 -3.58 -11.94 10.24
N SER A 128 -2.52 -11.79 11.03
CA SER A 128 -2.65 -11.80 12.49
C SER A 128 -3.57 -10.68 12.97
N ARG A 129 -4.18 -10.84 14.15
CA ARG A 129 -4.94 -9.76 14.81
C ARG A 129 -4.12 -8.48 14.97
N ASP A 130 -2.80 -8.62 15.17
CA ASP A 130 -1.88 -7.50 15.27
C ASP A 130 -1.77 -6.73 13.94
N ALA A 131 -1.80 -7.41 12.79
CA ALA A 131 -1.80 -6.75 11.48
C ALA A 131 -3.00 -5.81 11.30
N TYR A 132 -4.21 -6.27 11.65
CA TYR A 132 -5.42 -5.43 11.62
C TYR A 132 -5.36 -4.26 12.60
N ALA A 133 -4.86 -4.50 13.82
CA ALA A 133 -4.70 -3.47 14.83
C ALA A 133 -3.68 -2.39 14.37
N ARG A 134 -2.55 -2.82 13.79
CA ARG A 134 -1.54 -1.92 13.21
C ARG A 134 -2.11 -1.13 12.04
N PHE A 135 -2.85 -1.76 11.14
CA PHE A 135 -3.50 -1.07 10.03
C PHE A 135 -4.44 0.03 10.53
N SER A 136 -5.32 -0.29 11.48
CA SER A 136 -6.24 0.68 12.09
C SER A 136 -5.50 1.85 12.73
N LYS A 137 -4.40 1.58 13.46
CA LYS A 137 -3.55 2.62 14.06
C LYS A 137 -2.88 3.50 13.01
N LEU A 138 -2.32 2.91 11.95
CA LEU A 138 -1.68 3.66 10.87
C LEU A 138 -2.68 4.53 10.12
N LYS A 139 -3.88 4.01 9.86
CA LYS A 139 -4.97 4.79 9.24
C LYS A 139 -5.34 5.99 10.10
N ALA A 140 -5.56 5.78 11.41
CA ALA A 140 -5.84 6.87 12.33
C ALA A 140 -4.71 7.90 12.42
N LEU A 141 -3.44 7.44 12.42
CA LEU A 141 -2.27 8.31 12.43
C LEU A 141 -2.16 9.16 11.15
N VAL A 142 -2.46 8.58 9.99
CA VAL A 142 -2.49 9.31 8.72
C VAL A 142 -3.56 10.41 8.75
N GLU A 143 -4.77 10.07 9.21
CA GLU A 143 -5.87 11.04 9.31
C GLU A 143 -5.55 12.15 10.31
N SER A 144 -5.07 11.81 11.51
CA SER A 144 -4.71 12.82 12.52
C SER A 144 -3.62 13.76 12.02
N THR A 145 -2.56 13.22 11.38
CA THR A 145 -1.44 14.02 10.85
C THR A 145 -1.89 14.96 9.72
N LYS A 146 -2.85 14.54 8.89
CA LYS A 146 -3.44 15.40 7.85
C LYS A 146 -4.37 16.47 8.41
N SER A 147 -5.04 16.20 9.53
CA SER A 147 -6.03 17.10 10.15
C SER A 147 -5.44 18.05 11.19
N GLU A 148 -4.37 17.64 11.88
CA GLU A 148 -3.67 18.48 12.84
C GLU A 148 -2.68 19.37 12.08
N ASN A 149 -2.95 20.68 12.16
CA ASN A 149 -2.26 21.84 11.57
C ASN A 149 -2.83 22.30 10.23
#